data_AF-A0A562E2P8-F1
#
_entry.id   AF-A0A562E2P8-F1
#
_cell.length_a   1.000
_cell.length_b   1.000
_cell.length_c   1.000
_cell.angle_alpha   90.00
_cell.angle_beta   90.00
_cell.angle_gamma   90.00
#
_symmetry.space_group_name_H-M   'P 1'
#
loop_
_entity.id
_entity.type
_entity.pdbx_description
1 polymer ?
#
loop_
_entity_poly.entity_id
_entity_poly.type
_entity_poly.pdbx_seq_one_letter_code
_entity_poly.pdbx_strand_id
1 'polypeptide(L)'
;MPIYAFQCAACGHAFDRLQKLSDADPEVCPSCNAPGQVRRQVTAPSFRLAGGGWYETDFKKDGDKKRNLADKGDGGSGSSGSSASSSSNATATS
;
A
#
# COMPACT_ATOMS: atom_id res chain seq x y z
N MET A 1 -4.43 21.14 3.12
CA MET A 1 -3.32 21.32 2.16
C MET A 1 -2.77 19.95 1.82
N PRO A 2 -2.62 19.60 0.53
CA PRO A 2 -2.02 18.32 0.13
C PRO A 2 -0.60 18.13 0.67
N ILE A 3 -0.22 16.88 0.85
CA ILE A 3 1.16 16.46 1.10
C ILE A 3 1.73 16.00 -0.24
N TYR A 4 2.88 16.53 -0.62
CA TYR A 4 3.62 16.09 -1.79
C TYR A 4 4.93 15.46 -1.38
N ALA A 5 5.23 14.30 -1.99
CA ALA A 5 6.49 13.62 -1.86
C ALA A 5 7.48 14.19 -2.87
N PHE A 6 8.73 14.37 -2.45
CA PHE A 6 9.83 14.86 -3.26
C PHE A 6 11.06 13.97 -3.10
N GLN A 7 11.93 13.97 -4.11
CA GLN A 7 13.23 13.30 -4.06
C GLN A 7 14.31 14.21 -4.62
N CYS A 8 15.44 14.27 -3.93
CA CYS A 8 16.64 14.95 -4.43
C CYS A 8 17.44 14.01 -5.34
N ALA A 9 17.78 14.48 -6.55
CA ALA A 9 18.66 13.77 -7.47
C ALA A 9 20.14 13.81 -7.07
N ALA A 10 20.55 14.79 -6.23
CA ALA A 10 21.94 14.93 -5.78
C ALA A 10 22.35 13.86 -4.78
N CYS A 11 21.53 13.66 -3.74
CA CYS A 11 21.83 12.78 -2.61
C CYS A 11 20.84 11.61 -2.46
N GLY A 12 19.80 11.53 -3.29
CA GLY A 12 18.78 10.48 -3.22
C GLY A 12 17.76 10.64 -2.09
N HIS A 13 17.87 11.68 -1.25
CA HIS A 13 16.97 11.86 -0.12
C HIS A 13 15.53 12.12 -0.57
N ALA A 14 14.60 11.28 -0.10
CA ALA A 14 13.16 11.43 -0.25
C ALA A 14 12.55 12.10 0.99
N PHE A 15 11.64 13.05 0.80
CA PHE A 15 10.97 13.78 1.88
C PHE A 15 9.57 14.25 1.46
N ASP A 16 8.70 14.46 2.45
CA ASP A 16 7.33 14.93 2.25
C ASP A 16 7.17 16.37 2.71
N ARG A 17 6.36 17.16 1.99
CA ARG A 17 6.08 18.56 2.35
C ARG A 17 4.60 18.88 2.18
N LEU A 18 4.06 19.62 3.16
CA LEU A 18 2.75 20.27 3.03
C LEU A 18 2.87 21.44 2.04
N GLN A 19 2.12 21.42 0.95
CA GLN A 19 2.22 22.46 -0.09
C GLN A 19 0.86 22.68 -0.76
N LYS A 20 0.54 23.94 -1.10
CA LYS A 20 -0.68 24.23 -1.87
C LYS A 20 -0.46 23.82 -3.33
N LEU A 21 -1.54 23.51 -4.03
CA LEU A 21 -1.47 23.12 -5.44
C LEU A 21 -0.88 24.22 -6.34
N SER A 22 -1.09 25.49 -5.98
CA SER A 22 -0.63 26.65 -6.76
C SER A 22 0.79 27.12 -6.39
N ASP A 23 1.43 26.52 -5.39
CA ASP A 23 2.77 26.92 -4.95
C ASP A 23 3.82 26.23 -5.83
N ALA A 24 4.92 26.94 -6.14
CA ALA A 24 6.06 26.39 -6.88
C ALA A 24 6.78 25.29 -6.08
N ASP A 25 7.33 24.31 -6.80
CA ASP A 25 8.10 23.22 -6.21
C ASP A 25 9.36 23.74 -5.47
N PRO A 26 9.81 23.05 -4.41
CA PRO A 26 10.98 23.46 -3.65
C PRO A 26 12.26 23.33 -4.47
N GLU A 27 13.06 24.39 -4.54
CA GLU A 27 14.36 24.40 -5.23
C GLU A 27 15.49 23.75 -4.41
N VAL A 28 15.38 23.73 -3.08
CA VAL A 28 16.49 23.35 -2.19
C VAL A 28 16.17 22.06 -1.45
N CYS A 29 17.11 21.12 -1.46
CA CYS A 29 17.01 19.88 -0.67
C CYS A 29 17.31 20.15 0.83
N PRO A 30 16.45 19.70 1.77
CA PRO A 30 16.66 19.91 3.20
C PRO A 30 17.82 19.11 3.81
N SER A 31 18.34 18.08 3.13
CA SER A 31 19.44 17.24 3.64
C SER A 31 20.82 17.71 3.16
N CYS A 32 20.97 18.03 1.87
CA CYS A 32 22.27 18.37 1.28
C CYS A 32 22.40 19.82 0.81
N ASN A 33 21.32 20.61 0.89
CA ASN A 33 21.25 22.01 0.44
C ASN A 33 21.58 22.23 -1.05
N ALA A 34 21.60 21.17 -1.87
CA ALA A 34 21.79 21.29 -3.30
C ALA A 34 20.57 22.00 -3.93
N PRO A 35 20.79 23.03 -4.77
CA PRO A 35 19.73 23.73 -5.48
C PRO A 35 19.31 23.01 -6.77
N GLY A 36 18.06 23.18 -7.21
CA GLY A 36 17.53 22.79 -8.52
C GLY A 36 17.44 21.29 -8.79
N GLN A 37 17.76 20.44 -7.81
CA GLN A 37 17.82 18.98 -7.98
C GLN A 37 16.70 18.23 -7.25
N VAL A 38 15.60 18.92 -6.93
CA VAL A 38 14.45 18.31 -6.26
C VAL A 38 13.34 18.03 -7.29
N ARG A 39 12.78 16.82 -7.24
CA ARG A 39 11.73 16.36 -8.17
C ARG A 39 10.54 15.86 -7.36
N ARG A 40 9.33 16.23 -7.76
CA ARG A 40 8.10 15.69 -7.16
C ARG A 40 7.95 14.21 -7.53
N GLN A 41 7.70 13.38 -6.53
CA GLN A 41 7.45 11.96 -6.69
C GLN A 41 5.94 11.73 -6.90
N VAL A 42 5.61 11.01 -7.98
CA VAL A 42 4.26 10.52 -8.21
C VAL A 42 4.21 9.08 -7.75
N THR A 43 3.57 8.84 -6.60
CA THR A 43 3.35 7.49 -6.09
C THR A 43 2.08 6.92 -6.70
N ALA A 44 2.04 5.60 -6.91
CA ALA A 44 0.84 4.93 -7.42
C ALA A 44 -0.23 4.88 -6.31
N PRO A 45 -1.34 5.65 -6.41
CA PRO A 45 -2.38 5.58 -5.41
C PRO A 45 -3.11 4.25 -5.55
N SER A 46 -3.31 3.55 -4.44
CA SER A 46 -4.29 2.46 -4.39
C SER A 46 -5.67 3.07 -4.26
N PHE A 47 -6.51 2.90 -5.28
CA PHE A 47 -7.91 3.26 -5.23
C PHE A 47 -8.77 1.99 -5.16
N ARG A 48 -9.86 2.06 -4.38
CA ARG A 48 -10.86 1.01 -4.27
C ARG A 48 -12.23 1.66 -4.48
N LEU A 49 -13.03 1.07 -5.36
CA LEU A 49 -14.37 1.53 -5.64
C LEU A 49 -15.32 0.70 -4.77
N ALA A 50 -15.93 1.32 -3.76
CA ALA A 50 -16.98 0.70 -2.97
C ALA A 50 -18.32 0.99 -3.65
N GLY A 51 -18.91 -0.04 -4.28
CA GLY A 51 -20.20 0.06 -4.94
C GLY A 51 -20.42 -1.07 -5.92
N GLY A 52 -21.64 -1.60 -5.96
CA GLY A 52 -22.06 -2.71 -6.85
C GLY A 52 -22.17 -2.33 -8.33
N GLY A 53 -21.22 -1.56 -8.86
CA GLY A 53 -21.16 -1.16 -10.25
C GLY A 53 -20.73 -2.30 -11.17
N TRP A 54 -20.72 -2.03 -12.48
CA TRP A 54 -20.45 -3.00 -13.55
C TRP A 54 -19.21 -3.90 -13.32
N TYR A 55 -18.12 -3.35 -12.77
CA TYR A 55 -16.92 -4.13 -12.43
C TYR A 55 -17.12 -5.16 -11.31
N GLU A 56 -18.01 -4.90 -10.36
CA GLU A 56 -18.32 -5.86 -9.28
C GLU A 56 -19.36 -6.90 -9.68
N THR A 57 -20.24 -6.62 -10.65
CA THR A 57 -21.39 -7.47 -10.98
C THR A 57 -21.21 -8.26 -12.28
N ASP A 58 -20.46 -7.75 -13.27
CA ASP A 58 -20.33 -8.36 -14.60
C ASP A 58 -19.14 -9.35 -14.70
N PHE A 59 -18.09 -9.13 -13.90
CA PHE A 59 -16.90 -10.01 -13.87
C PHE A 59 -16.99 -11.15 -12.85
N LYS A 60 -18.10 -11.26 -12.11
CA LYS A 60 -18.33 -12.38 -11.19
C LYS A 60 -18.99 -13.52 -11.95
N LYS A 61 -18.25 -14.63 -12.18
CA LYS A 61 -18.89 -15.91 -12.54
C LYS A 61 -19.81 -16.34 -11.40
N ASP A 62 -20.95 -16.94 -11.75
CA ASP A 62 -21.95 -17.47 -10.82
C ASP A 62 -21.30 -18.38 -9.76
N GLY A 63 -21.02 -17.82 -8.57
CA GLY A 63 -20.41 -18.56 -7.45
C GLY A 63 -19.43 -17.76 -6.58
N ASP A 64 -18.82 -16.71 -7.11
CA ASP A 64 -17.78 -15.94 -6.39
C ASP A 64 -18.34 -14.80 -5.53
N LYS A 65 -19.25 -15.12 -4.60
CA LYS A 65 -19.80 -14.14 -3.62
C LYS A 65 -18.81 -13.73 -2.52
N LYS A 66 -17.60 -14.30 -2.49
CA LYS A 66 -16.66 -14.23 -1.35
C LYS A 66 -15.52 -13.22 -1.51
N ARG A 67 -15.44 -12.51 -2.64
CA ARG A 67 -14.33 -11.58 -2.95
C ARG A 67 -14.62 -10.11 -2.64
N ASN A 68 -15.77 -9.82 -2.03
CA ASN A 68 -16.08 -8.48 -1.54
C ASN A 68 -15.28 -8.22 -0.25
N LEU A 69 -14.02 -7.81 -0.39
CA LEU A 69 -13.18 -7.39 0.75
C LEU A 69 -13.58 -5.99 1.28
N ALA A 70 -14.47 -5.27 0.59
CA ALA A 70 -14.90 -3.92 0.97
C ALA A 70 -15.92 -3.87 2.13
N ASP A 71 -16.54 -5.00 2.50
CA ASP A 71 -17.59 -5.05 3.54
C ASP A 71 -17.10 -5.56 4.90
N LYS A 72 -15.82 -5.96 5.03
CA LYS A 72 -15.31 -6.51 6.29
C LYS A 72 -14.28 -5.62 6.95
N GLY A 73 -14.77 -4.56 7.58
CA GLY A 73 -14.07 -3.85 8.64
C GLY A 73 -14.65 -4.22 10.00
N ASP A 74 -14.04 -5.20 10.68
CA ASP A 74 -13.58 -5.11 12.07
C ASP A 74 -13.06 -6.49 12.53
N GLY A 75 -11.94 -6.51 13.25
CA GLY A 75 -11.37 -7.73 13.83
C GLY A 75 -9.90 -7.92 13.51
N GLY A 76 -9.05 -7.14 14.19
CA GLY A 76 -7.64 -7.48 14.32
C GLY A 76 -7.47 -8.87 14.96
N SER A 77 -6.67 -9.72 14.32
CA SER A 77 -5.87 -10.76 14.95
C SER A 77 -4.80 -11.10 13.92
N GLY A 78 -3.55 -10.74 14.14
CA GLY A 78 -2.77 -11.29 15.24
C GLY A 78 -2.02 -12.48 14.67
N SER A 79 -0.71 -12.30 14.51
CA SER A 79 0.24 -13.33 14.11
C SER A 79 -0.01 -14.65 14.84
N SER A 80 -0.09 -15.75 14.10
CA SER A 80 0.10 -17.13 14.55
C SER A 80 0.38 -17.94 13.28
N GLY A 81 1.61 -18.30 12.98
CA GLY A 81 2.44 -19.10 13.87
C GLY A 81 2.06 -20.55 13.63
N SER A 82 2.94 -21.25 12.91
CA SER A 82 2.96 -22.67 12.60
C SER A 82 2.28 -23.57 13.63
N SER A 83 1.47 -24.52 13.17
CA SER A 83 1.36 -25.89 13.72
C SER A 83 0.44 -26.72 12.82
N ALA A 84 0.98 -27.25 11.73
CA ALA A 84 0.41 -28.42 11.08
C ALA A 84 0.94 -29.67 11.82
N SER A 85 0.36 -29.96 12.97
CA SER A 85 0.47 -31.26 13.61
C SER A 85 -0.53 -32.20 12.95
N SER A 86 -0.13 -32.83 11.85
CA SER A 86 -0.72 -34.08 11.38
C SER A 86 0.08 -35.23 11.97
N SER A 87 -0.48 -35.80 13.02
CA SER A 87 -0.14 -37.09 13.63
C SER A 87 -0.12 -38.21 12.60
N SER A 88 1.08 -38.67 12.23
CA SER A 88 1.30 -40.02 11.69
C SER A 88 1.70 -40.94 12.84
N ASN A 89 0.76 -41.80 13.20
CA ASN A 89 0.93 -42.92 14.10
C ASN A 89 1.90 -43.93 13.43
N ALA A 90 3.07 -44.17 14.01
CA ALA A 90 3.95 -45.29 13.65
C ALA A 90 4.77 -45.71 14.87
N THR A 91 4.21 -46.66 15.62
CA THR A 91 4.85 -47.41 16.71
C THR A 91 5.38 -48.74 16.16
N ALA A 92 6.45 -49.27 16.79
CA ALA A 92 7.24 -50.49 16.53
C ALA A 92 8.45 -50.22 15.59
N THR A 93 9.70 -50.06 16.05
CA THR A 93 10.56 -50.80 17.01
C THR A 93 10.95 -52.20 16.54
N SER A 94 12.28 -52.37 16.41
CA SER A 94 13.08 -53.61 16.27
C SER A 94 13.17 -54.24 14.89
#